data_AF-A0A523VH56-F1
#
_entry.id   AF-A0A523VH56-F1
#
_cell.length_a   1.000
_cell.length_b   1.000
_cell.length_c   1.000
_cell.angle_alpha   90.00
_cell.angle_beta   90.00
_cell.angle_gamma   90.00
#
_symmetry.space_group_name_H-M   'P 1'
#
loop_
_entity.id
_entity.type
_entity.pdbx_description
1 polymer ?
#
loop_
_entity_poly.entity_id
_entity_poly.type
_entity_poly.pdbx_seq_one_letter_code
_entity_poly.pdbx_strand_id
1 'polypeptide(L)'
;MGLKIAILNNSYLGMVRQWQQIFFSKNYSQTCLRADYTCPPDCNKPGKQCPPYVPDFVKLAAAYGIEGIRVKRKADVKKSIEKALKIDGPVLMEFIVEEEENVFPMVAPGAPINQMIDKDDIV
;
A
#
# COMPACT_ATOMS: atom_id res chain seq x y z
N MET A 1 27.03 6.39 -1.87
CA MET A 1 25.74 5.65 -1.78
C MET A 1 24.82 6.39 -0.83
N GLY A 2 23.70 6.93 -1.31
CA GLY A 2 22.74 7.67 -0.50
C GLY A 2 21.51 6.85 -0.09
N LEU A 3 20.68 7.39 0.80
CA LEU A 3 19.45 6.76 1.30
C LEU A 3 18.46 6.44 0.17
N LYS A 4 17.96 5.20 0.09
CA LYS A 4 16.94 4.80 -0.90
C LYS A 4 15.64 4.47 -0.15
N ILE A 5 14.60 5.25 -0.40
CA ILE A 5 13.29 5.11 0.25
C ILE A 5 12.37 4.42 -0.75
N ALA A 6 11.79 3.28 -0.37
CA ALA A 6 10.79 2.57 -1.17
C ALA A 6 9.46 2.59 -0.42
N ILE A 7 8.46 3.29 -0.97
CA ILE A 7 7.11 3.37 -0.46
C ILE A 7 6.26 2.36 -1.24
N LEU A 8 5.73 1.36 -0.54
CA LEU A 8 4.69 0.47 -1.09
C LEU A 8 3.34 1.11 -0.77
N ASN A 9 2.82 1.90 -1.71
CA ASN A 9 1.59 2.65 -1.53
C ASN A 9 0.38 1.82 -1.99
N ASN A 10 -0.32 1.25 -1.02
CA ASN A 10 -1.60 0.57 -1.23
C ASN A 10 -2.80 1.45 -0.84
N SER A 11 -2.61 2.73 -0.49
CA SER A 11 -3.70 3.65 -0.09
C SER A 11 -4.54 3.25 1.12
N TYR A 12 -4.09 2.28 1.93
CA TYR A 12 -4.78 1.78 3.11
C TYR A 12 -3.83 1.58 4.30
N LEU A 13 -4.40 1.52 5.50
CA LEU A 13 -3.77 0.91 6.67
C LEU A 13 -3.80 -0.62 6.52
N GLY A 14 -2.94 -1.15 5.63
CA GLY A 14 -3.03 -2.50 5.08
C GLY A 14 -3.17 -3.61 6.13
N MET A 15 -2.41 -3.54 7.22
CA MET A 15 -2.48 -4.58 8.25
C MET A 15 -3.78 -4.55 9.04
N VAL A 16 -4.25 -3.37 9.45
CA VAL A 16 -5.54 -3.23 10.13
C VAL A 16 -6.69 -3.62 9.19
N ARG A 17 -6.58 -3.27 7.91
CA ARG A 17 -7.55 -3.65 6.88
C ARG A 17 -7.62 -5.16 6.71
N GLN A 18 -6.49 -5.86 6.65
CA GLN A 18 -6.46 -7.32 6.60
C GLN A 18 -7.18 -7.93 7.81
N TRP A 19 -6.93 -7.44 9.03
CA TRP A 19 -7.63 -7.92 10.22
C TRP A 19 -9.15 -7.68 10.15
N GLN A 20 -9.58 -6.50 9.70
CA GLN A 20 -11.00 -6.18 9.51
C GLN A 20 -11.65 -7.09 8.46
N GLN A 21 -10.92 -7.44 7.40
CA GLN A 21 -11.38 -8.40 6.41
C GLN A 21 -11.57 -9.81 7.00
N ILE A 22 -10.58 -10.30 7.74
CA ILE A 22 -10.54 -11.70 8.23
C ILE A 22 -11.46 -11.91 9.43
N PHE A 23 -11.45 -10.99 10.40
CA PHE A 23 -12.10 -11.20 11.70
C PHE A 23 -13.37 -10.37 11.91
N PHE A 24 -13.66 -9.41 11.01
CA PHE A 24 -14.78 -8.48 11.16
C PHE A 24 -15.64 -8.40 9.90
N SER A 25 -15.74 -9.49 9.12
CA SER A 25 -16.63 -9.61 7.95
C SER A 25 -16.48 -8.47 6.93
N LYS A 26 -15.25 -7.98 6.72
CA LYS A 26 -14.94 -6.83 5.83
C LYS A 26 -15.63 -5.52 6.26
N ASN A 27 -15.98 -5.39 7.53
CA ASN A 27 -16.46 -4.13 8.10
C ASN A 27 -15.27 -3.18 8.32
N TYR A 28 -14.90 -2.47 7.26
CA TYR A 28 -13.75 -1.57 7.31
C TYR A 28 -14.08 -0.30 8.10
N SER A 29 -13.22 0.02 9.06
CA SER A 29 -13.37 1.21 9.90
C SER A 29 -12.08 2.01 9.88
N GLN A 30 -12.13 3.20 9.26
CA GLN A 30 -11.04 4.19 9.22
C GLN A 30 -9.69 3.65 8.69
N THR A 31 -9.74 2.68 7.77
CA THR A 31 -8.53 2.09 7.16
C THR A 31 -8.18 2.65 5.79
N CYS A 32 -9.13 3.24 5.07
CA CYS A 32 -8.88 3.87 3.76
C CYS A 32 -8.20 5.23 3.94
N LEU A 33 -6.97 5.38 3.46
CA LEU A 33 -6.22 6.64 3.56
C LEU A 33 -6.61 7.65 2.47
N ARG A 34 -7.42 7.22 1.49
CA ARG A 34 -8.02 8.09 0.48
C ARG A 34 -9.31 8.74 0.97
N ALA A 35 -9.90 8.27 2.07
CA ALA A 35 -11.19 8.73 2.50
C ALA A 35 -11.19 10.25 2.77
N ASP A 36 -12.11 10.96 2.12
CA ASP A 36 -12.37 12.37 2.36
C ASP A 36 -13.89 12.61 2.49
N TYR A 37 -14.29 13.87 2.62
CA TYR A 37 -15.70 14.27 2.76
C TYR A 37 -16.58 13.95 1.55
N THR A 38 -16.00 13.53 0.42
CA THR A 38 -16.74 13.14 -0.79
C THR A 38 -17.11 11.66 -0.80
N CYS A 39 -16.52 10.85 0.09
CA CYS A 39 -16.83 9.43 0.20
C CYS A 39 -18.25 9.19 0.76
N PRO A 40 -18.96 8.15 0.29
CA PRO A 40 -20.22 7.75 0.87
C PRO A 40 -20.03 7.25 2.33
N PRO A 41 -21.06 7.37 3.19
CA PRO A 41 -20.97 6.95 4.59
C PRO A 41 -20.65 5.46 4.76
N ASP A 42 -21.11 4.61 3.83
CA ASP A 42 -20.89 3.15 3.85
C ASP A 42 -19.76 2.71 2.89
N CYS A 43 -18.73 3.55 2.70
CA CYS A 43 -17.60 3.22 1.83
C CYS A 43 -16.78 2.06 2.40
N ASN A 44 -16.87 0.88 1.78
CA ASN A 44 -16.19 -0.33 2.22
C ASN A 44 -15.33 -1.00 1.14
N LYS A 45 -15.11 -0.34 0.00
CA LYS A 45 -14.26 -0.89 -1.06
C LYS A 45 -13.73 0.18 -2.00
N PRO A 46 -12.60 -0.06 -2.65
CA PRO A 46 -12.14 0.73 -3.77
C PRO A 46 -13.22 0.85 -4.85
N GLY A 47 -13.39 2.04 -5.41
CA GLY A 47 -14.39 2.32 -6.43
C GLY A 47 -13.92 3.37 -7.43
N LYS A 48 -14.59 3.44 -8.59
CA LYS A 48 -14.31 4.43 -9.64
C LYS A 48 -14.46 5.89 -9.16
N GLN A 49 -15.22 6.08 -8.09
CA GLN A 49 -15.58 7.37 -7.50
C GLN A 49 -14.60 7.79 -6.39
N CYS A 50 -13.60 6.96 -6.07
CA CYS A 50 -12.69 7.26 -4.99
C CYS A 50 -11.92 8.55 -5.28
N PRO A 51 -11.81 9.45 -4.29
CA PRO A 51 -11.01 10.67 -4.43
C PRO A 51 -9.54 10.32 -4.73
N PRO A 52 -8.78 11.25 -5.32
CA PRO A 52 -7.35 11.05 -5.54
C PRO A 52 -6.65 10.77 -4.21
N TYR A 53 -5.68 9.86 -4.21
CA TYR A 53 -4.89 9.63 -3.01
C TYR A 53 -4.02 10.85 -2.68
N VAL A 54 -3.85 11.10 -1.39
CA VAL A 54 -3.05 12.19 -0.83
C VAL A 54 -2.28 11.61 0.36
N PRO A 55 -1.00 11.98 0.59
CA PRO A 55 -0.18 12.98 -0.11
C PRO A 55 0.55 12.47 -1.36
N ASP A 56 0.97 13.39 -2.24
CA ASP A 56 1.87 13.08 -3.36
C ASP A 56 3.34 13.03 -2.88
N PHE A 57 3.83 11.83 -2.60
CA PHE A 57 5.19 11.61 -2.09
C PHE A 57 6.31 12.02 -3.07
N VAL A 58 6.07 11.99 -4.37
CA VAL A 58 7.05 12.42 -5.37
C VAL A 58 7.21 13.94 -5.34
N LYS A 59 6.10 14.67 -5.24
CA LYS A 59 6.15 16.13 -5.04
C LYS A 59 6.80 16.50 -3.71
N LEU A 60 6.51 15.73 -2.64
CA LEU A 60 7.16 15.92 -1.34
C LEU A 60 8.68 15.73 -1.46
N ALA A 61 9.15 14.67 -2.11
CA ALA A 61 10.57 14.44 -2.35
C ALA A 61 11.21 15.61 -3.11
N ALA A 62 10.57 16.09 -4.18
CA ALA A 62 11.05 17.22 -4.97
C ALA A 62 11.20 18.50 -4.13
N ALA A 63 10.29 18.75 -3.19
CA ALA A 63 10.38 19.91 -2.28
C ALA A 63 11.61 19.86 -1.35
N TYR A 64 12.11 18.66 -1.04
CA TYR A 64 13.36 18.46 -0.28
C TYR A 64 14.60 18.32 -1.18
N GLY A 65 14.49 18.53 -2.49
CA GLY A 65 15.59 18.33 -3.45
C GLY A 65 15.96 16.87 -3.67
N ILE A 66 15.05 15.94 -3.36
CA ILE A 66 15.23 14.50 -3.51
C ILE A 66 14.57 14.04 -4.83
N GLU A 67 15.26 13.22 -5.62
CA GLU A 67 14.65 12.61 -6.81
C GLU A 67 13.50 11.69 -6.37
N GLY A 68 12.30 11.93 -6.90
CA GLY A 68 11.12 11.11 -6.70
C GLY A 68 10.74 10.31 -7.95
N ILE A 69 10.50 9.00 -7.81
CA ILE A 69 10.15 8.10 -8.91
C ILE A 69 8.83 7.39 -8.56
N ARG A 70 7.77 7.63 -9.34
CA ARG A 70 6.50 6.89 -9.21
C ARG A 70 6.44 5.72 -10.19
N VAL A 71 6.07 4.55 -9.69
CA VAL A 71 5.97 3.30 -10.44
C VAL A 71 4.55 2.77 -10.32
N LYS A 72 3.86 2.62 -11.45
CA LYS A 72 2.47 2.12 -11.50
C LYS A 72 2.32 0.76 -12.16
N ARG A 73 3.33 0.30 -12.89
CA ARG A 73 3.28 -0.95 -13.66
C ARG A 73 4.38 -1.88 -13.19
N LYS A 74 4.06 -3.17 -13.05
CA LYS A 74 5.02 -4.21 -12.65
C LYS A 74 6.26 -4.25 -13.55
N ALA A 75 6.10 -4.03 -14.85
CA ALA A 75 7.20 -4.02 -15.83
C ALA A 75 8.26 -2.93 -15.55
N ASP A 76 7.87 -1.83 -14.90
CA ASP A 76 8.76 -0.68 -14.66
C ASP A 76 9.57 -0.84 -13.35
N VAL A 77 9.26 -1.83 -12.50
CA VAL A 77 9.85 -2.00 -11.16
C VAL A 77 11.36 -2.21 -11.21
N LYS A 78 11.84 -3.14 -12.06
CA LYS A 78 13.28 -3.41 -12.16
C LYS A 78 14.04 -2.17 -12.64
N LYS A 79 13.51 -1.51 -13.67
CA LYS A 79 14.10 -0.30 -14.27
C LYS A 79 14.15 0.86 -13.28
N SER A 80 13.12 1.05 -12.45
CA SER A 80 13.09 2.14 -11.46
C SER A 80 14.11 1.93 -10.35
N ILE A 81 14.25 0.69 -9.86
CA ILE A 81 15.25 0.33 -8.85
C ILE A 81 16.66 0.54 -9.42
N GLU A 82 16.93 0.05 -10.63
CA GLU A 82 18.23 0.27 -11.29
C GLU A 82 18.53 1.75 -11.50
N LYS A 83 17.54 2.57 -11.88
CA LYS A 83 17.70 4.03 -11.99
C LYS A 83 18.04 4.63 -10.63
N ALA A 84 17.31 4.28 -9.57
CA ALA A 84 17.51 4.84 -8.23
C ALA A 84 18.89 4.50 -7.64
N LEU A 85 19.40 3.30 -7.92
CA LEU A 85 20.72 2.85 -7.47
C LEU A 85 21.87 3.58 -8.17
N LYS A 86 21.69 4.04 -9.40
CA LYS A 86 22.70 4.81 -10.16
C LYS A 86 22.82 6.27 -9.73
N ILE A 87 21.84 6.80 -9.02
CA ILE A 87 21.83 8.18 -8.55
C ILE A 87 22.60 8.27 -7.24
N ASP A 88 23.59 9.15 -7.18
CA ASP A 88 24.23 9.52 -5.92
C ASP A 88 23.32 10.43 -5.10
N GLY A 89 23.19 10.13 -3.81
CA GLY A 89 22.29 10.84 -2.91
C GLY A 89 20.94 10.15 -2.68
N PRO A 90 20.03 10.82 -1.95
CA PRO A 90 18.74 10.25 -1.59
C PRO A 90 17.82 10.10 -2.80
N VAL A 91 17.04 9.02 -2.85
CA VAL A 91 15.99 8.80 -3.86
C VAL A 91 14.76 8.23 -3.19
N LEU A 92 13.59 8.78 -3.51
CA LEU A 92 12.29 8.25 -3.10
C LEU A 92 11.66 7.53 -4.29
N MET A 93 11.29 6.27 -4.09
CA MET A 93 10.55 5.45 -5.04
C MET A 93 9.19 5.14 -4.44
N GLU A 94 8.12 5.45 -5.15
CA GLU A 94 6.76 5.11 -4.77
C GLU A 94 6.20 4.07 -5.73
N PHE A 95 5.88 2.90 -5.20
CA PHE A 95 5.27 1.80 -5.92
C PHE A 95 3.78 1.77 -5.59
N ILE A 96 2.95 2.04 -6.59
CA ILE A 96 1.50 1.87 -6.45
C ILE A 96 1.21 0.38 -6.55
N VAL A 97 0.65 -0.19 -5.49
CA VAL A 97 0.31 -1.61 -5.39
C VAL A 97 -1.20 -1.79 -5.20
N GLU A 98 -1.67 -3.03 -5.35
CA GLU A 98 -3.08 -3.37 -5.16
C GLU A 98 -3.55 -3.03 -3.73
N GLU A 99 -4.69 -2.36 -3.64
CA GLU A 99 -5.21 -1.81 -2.38
C GLU A 99 -5.65 -2.94 -1.41
N GLU A 100 -6.17 -4.04 -1.97
CA GLU A 100 -6.78 -5.15 -1.23
C GLU A 100 -5.90 -6.42 -1.09
N GLU A 101 -4.62 -6.38 -1.45
CA GLU A 101 -3.71 -7.54 -1.25
C GLU A 101 -3.42 -7.80 0.24
N ASN A 102 -3.37 -9.07 0.62
CA ASN A 102 -3.19 -9.53 2.02
C ASN A 102 -1.85 -10.27 2.17
N VAL A 103 -1.33 -10.32 3.39
CA VAL A 103 -0.11 -11.06 3.73
C VAL A 103 -0.48 -12.48 4.17
N PHE A 104 0.07 -13.47 3.46
CA PHE A 104 -0.11 -14.90 3.73
C PHE A 104 1.26 -15.63 3.70
N PRO A 105 1.38 -16.81 4.35
CA PRO A 105 0.40 -17.41 5.26
C PRO A 105 0.28 -16.62 6.57
N MET A 106 -0.83 -16.78 7.30
CA MET A 106 -1.04 -16.14 8.59
C MET A 106 -1.53 -17.15 9.64
N VAL A 107 -0.99 -17.09 10.86
CA VAL A 107 -1.56 -17.78 12.02
C VAL A 107 -2.34 -16.75 12.83
N ALA A 108 -3.61 -17.02 13.08
CA ALA A 108 -4.45 -16.12 13.88
C ALA A 108 -3.93 -16.00 15.33
N PRO A 109 -4.14 -14.87 16.02
CA PRO A 109 -3.71 -14.70 17.40
C PRO A 109 -4.31 -15.78 18.30
N GLY A 110 -3.45 -16.46 19.05
CA GLY A 110 -3.86 -17.56 19.94
C GLY A 110 -4.11 -18.90 19.24
N ALA A 111 -3.97 -18.98 17.91
CA ALA A 111 -4.04 -20.25 17.19
C ALA A 111 -2.67 -20.97 17.17
N PRO A 112 -2.67 -22.32 17.14
CA PRO A 112 -1.45 -23.10 16.96
C PRO A 112 -0.92 -23.00 15.51
N ILE A 113 0.37 -23.26 15.32
CA ILE A 113 1.05 -23.12 14.02
C ILE A 113 0.51 -24.07 12.93
N ASN A 114 -0.17 -25.15 13.29
CA ASN A 114 -0.80 -26.06 12.33
C ASN A 114 -2.18 -25.57 11.83
N GLN A 115 -2.69 -24.45 12.34
CA GLN A 115 -3.89 -23.76 11.88
C GLN A 115 -3.49 -22.48 11.14
N MET A 116 -2.72 -22.65 10.06
CA MET A 116 -2.41 -21.55 9.15
C MET A 116 -3.61 -21.25 8.26
N ILE A 117 -3.74 -19.97 7.94
CA ILE A 117 -4.70 -19.43 7.00
C ILE A 117 -3.94 -19.09 5.72
N ASP A 118 -4.35 -19.72 4.62
CA ASP A 118 -3.81 -19.50 3.28
C ASP A 118 -4.73 -18.59 2.45
N LYS A 119 -4.25 -18.18 1.27
CA LYS A 119 -5.00 -17.31 0.36
C LYS A 119 -6.34 -17.93 -0.06
N ASP A 120 -6.37 -19.26 -0.19
CA ASP A 120 -7.54 -20.02 -0.65
C ASP A 120 -8.65 -20.10 0.41
N ASP A 121 -8.35 -19.87 1.69
CA ASP A 121 -9.32 -19.93 2.79
C ASP A 121 -10.20 -18.66 2.90
N ILE A 122 -9.85 -17.59 2.17
CA ILE A 122 -10.43 -16.24 2.32
C ILE A 122 -11.15 -15.76 1.04
N VAL A 123 -11.13 -16.55 -0.04
CA VAL A 123 -11.73 -16.18 -1.33
C VAL A 123 -13.25 -16.16 -1.28
#